data_AF-A0A7Y2MPB5-F1
#
_entry.id   AF-A0A7Y2MPB5-F1
#
_cell.length_a   1.000
_cell.length_b   1.000
_cell.length_c   1.000
_cell.angle_alpha   90.00
_cell.angle_beta   90.00
_cell.angle_gamma   90.00
#
_symmetry.space_group_name_H-M   'P 1'
#
loop_
_entity.id
_entity.type
_entity.pdbx_description
1 polymer ?
#
loop_
_entity_poly.entity_id
_entity_poly.type
_entity_poly.pdbx_seq_one_letter_code
_entity_poly.pdbx_strand_id
1 'polypeptide(L)'
;MKHFFTTYLSRSIRVVLSFLLFLLFTNAPSLNAHGVQTAWCWSPDGENIRIYIEHWHGDSQNQDCGAGGTINVAVAINGQAPATYNNIPFVYNHINTTVTNLPHDSRLPIQIVSTCSDANVYNDWGVWDFPLPDGLCPAGGSIQVTVLKGNDCTFDEGCDELYPASTDTVIVPADCPCGPGLPGTDADGDGWIEDCDCDDTDSNVNPAMSEVCGNGIDDDCDGVIDTDDDDGDGVGACNGDCDDNNPTVYPGAPELCDALDNDCDGVIPADEVDADGDGYACDDCDDNNADVYPLAPEICDGLDNDCDGSVDNVGDGDGDGVAFCNDCDDSDPTVYPGAPELCDGLDNDCDGTDPTNELDDGDGDGFAGCQECDDNDPDVYPGATEVCNGVDDNCDGVVDEGFVDFDGDGHSA
;
A
#
# COMPACT_ATOMS: atom_id res chain seq x y z
N MET A 1 -36.53 71.58 56.81
CA MET A 1 -36.40 72.97 56.35
C MET A 1 -35.16 73.56 57.01
N LYS A 2 -34.28 74.11 56.18
CA LYS A 2 -32.93 74.62 56.46
C LYS A 2 -31.82 73.55 56.60
N HIS A 3 -30.65 73.63 55.97
CA HIS A 3 -30.11 74.33 54.80
C HIS A 3 -28.58 74.44 55.03
N PHE A 4 -27.85 74.65 53.93
CA PHE A 4 -26.58 75.41 53.85
C PHE A 4 -25.37 74.69 54.52
N PHE A 5 -24.21 74.44 53.92
CA PHE A 5 -23.52 74.90 52.69
C PHE A 5 -22.23 74.03 52.61
N THR A 6 -21.74 73.44 51.50
CA THR A 6 -21.19 74.02 50.26
C THR A 6 -19.70 73.66 50.12
N THR A 7 -19.42 72.89 49.07
CA THR A 7 -18.22 72.81 48.20
C THR A 7 -16.82 73.03 48.79
N TYR A 8 -15.90 72.12 48.49
CA TYR A 8 -14.58 72.45 47.92
C TYR A 8 -13.98 71.19 47.25
N LEU A 9 -13.56 71.34 45.99
CA LEU A 9 -12.36 70.80 45.32
C LEU A 9 -11.88 69.37 45.66
N SER A 10 -11.27 68.58 44.79
CA SER A 10 -10.90 68.63 43.38
C SER A 10 -9.98 67.43 43.21
N ARG A 11 -10.19 66.62 42.16
CA ARG A 11 -9.17 65.83 41.42
C ARG A 11 -7.87 65.52 42.18
N SER A 12 -7.79 64.38 42.86
CA SER A 12 -6.52 63.70 43.25
C SER A 12 -6.74 62.22 43.61
N ILE A 13 -7.49 61.46 42.80
CA ILE A 13 -7.60 59.97 42.92
C ILE A 13 -7.04 59.29 41.65
N ARG A 14 -5.99 59.86 41.06
CA ARG A 14 -5.17 59.17 40.05
C ARG A 14 -3.75 59.72 40.21
N VAL A 15 -2.76 58.83 40.23
CA VAL A 15 -1.34 59.10 40.52
C VAL A 15 -1.01 59.06 42.02
N VAL A 16 -0.96 57.87 42.61
CA VAL A 16 0.16 57.30 43.42
C VAL A 16 -0.23 55.84 43.71
N LEU A 17 -0.22 55.00 42.67
CA LEU A 17 -0.32 53.53 42.82
C LEU A 17 0.55 52.85 41.76
N SER A 18 1.77 53.37 41.62
CA SER A 18 2.84 52.81 40.80
C SER A 18 4.14 53.18 41.50
N PHE A 19 5.02 52.21 41.70
CA PHE A 19 6.27 52.28 42.47
C PHE A 19 6.16 52.17 43.99
N LEU A 20 5.87 50.96 44.49
CA LEU A 20 6.66 50.21 45.49
C LEU A 20 5.78 49.11 46.12
N LEU A 21 5.63 48.00 45.41
CA LEU A 21 5.84 46.67 46.00
C LEU A 21 6.09 45.67 44.87
N PHE A 22 7.24 45.87 44.24
CA PHE A 22 8.01 44.79 43.63
C PHE A 22 8.31 43.77 44.75
N LEU A 23 8.19 42.47 44.47
CA LEU A 23 8.39 41.32 45.37
C LEU A 23 7.18 40.85 46.21
N LEU A 24 6.10 40.40 45.57
CA LEU A 24 5.32 39.27 46.06
C LEU A 24 4.89 38.39 44.88
N PHE A 25 5.57 37.25 44.74
CA PHE A 25 5.14 36.01 44.12
C PHE A 25 4.37 36.11 42.79
N THR A 26 5.12 36.17 41.69
CA THR A 26 4.76 35.36 40.53
C THR A 26 5.73 34.18 40.49
N ASN A 27 5.56 33.23 41.43
CA ASN A 27 5.89 31.85 41.09
C ASN A 27 4.83 31.47 40.07
N ALA A 28 5.14 31.63 38.78
CA ALA A 28 4.48 30.80 37.80
C ALA A 28 4.83 29.36 38.22
N PRO A 29 3.85 28.48 38.53
CA PRO A 29 4.17 27.07 38.61
C PRO A 29 4.78 26.69 37.26
N SER A 30 5.91 25.98 37.29
CA SER A 30 6.38 25.20 36.15
C SER A 30 5.19 24.43 35.56
N LEU A 31 5.06 24.44 34.24
CA LEU A 31 4.08 23.60 33.56
C LEU A 31 4.56 22.15 33.73
N ASN A 32 3.85 21.39 34.53
CA ASN A 32 4.18 20.00 34.80
C ASN A 32 3.74 19.13 33.61
N ALA A 33 4.54 18.13 33.26
CA ALA A 33 4.09 17.04 32.40
C ALA A 33 3.10 16.16 33.18
N HIS A 34 2.05 15.67 32.52
CA HIS A 34 0.95 14.94 33.16
C HIS A 34 0.93 13.49 32.67
N GLY A 35 0.92 12.53 33.58
CA GLY A 35 0.64 11.13 33.24
C GLY A 35 -0.84 10.95 32.89
N VAL A 36 -1.15 10.16 31.85
CA VAL A 36 -2.54 9.95 31.39
C VAL A 36 -2.93 8.48 31.18
N GLN A 37 -1.96 7.60 30.95
CA GLN A 37 -2.18 6.16 30.79
C GLN A 37 -0.99 5.37 31.35
N THR A 38 -1.26 4.19 31.90
CA THR A 38 -0.24 3.21 32.33
C THR A 38 -0.52 1.87 31.68
N ALA A 39 0.51 1.16 31.26
CA ALA A 39 0.41 -0.14 30.61
C ALA A 39 1.57 -1.06 31.00
N TRP A 40 1.47 -2.36 30.70
CA TRP A 40 2.56 -3.32 30.88
C TRP A 40 2.56 -4.41 29.81
N CYS A 41 3.71 -5.08 29.64
CA CYS A 41 3.88 -6.28 28.82
C CYS A 41 5.19 -7.00 29.20
N TRP A 42 5.58 -7.97 28.37
CA TRP A 42 6.93 -8.54 28.35
C TRP A 42 7.86 -7.73 27.44
N SER A 43 9.12 -7.54 27.84
CA SER A 43 10.13 -6.91 26.99
C SER A 43 10.34 -7.72 25.69
N PRO A 44 10.85 -7.11 24.60
CA PRO A 44 11.04 -7.78 23.30
C PRO A 44 11.89 -9.05 23.34
N ASP A 45 12.82 -9.16 24.29
CA ASP A 45 13.65 -10.33 24.55
C ASP A 45 12.98 -11.35 25.49
N GLY A 46 11.79 -11.05 26.01
CA GLY A 46 11.06 -11.87 26.98
C GLY A 46 11.65 -11.84 28.40
N GLU A 47 12.86 -11.32 28.62
CA GLU A 47 13.57 -11.49 29.89
C GLU A 47 13.01 -10.65 31.06
N ASN A 48 12.25 -9.59 30.77
CA ASN A 48 11.83 -8.60 31.76
C ASN A 48 10.34 -8.27 31.67
N ILE A 49 9.78 -7.84 32.80
CA ILE A 49 8.48 -7.18 32.83
C ILE A 49 8.69 -5.73 32.43
N ARG A 50 7.98 -5.28 31.41
CA ARG A 50 8.05 -3.93 30.90
C ARG A 50 6.83 -3.12 31.31
N ILE A 51 7.05 -1.94 31.89
CA ILE A 51 6.01 -0.97 32.26
C ILE A 51 6.11 0.27 31.39
N TYR A 52 4.96 0.75 30.93
CA TYR A 52 4.82 1.97 30.18
C TYR A 52 4.01 3.00 30.95
N ILE A 53 4.42 4.26 30.86
CA ILE A 53 3.61 5.40 31.32
C ILE A 53 3.57 6.45 30.23
N GLU A 54 2.36 6.73 29.75
CA GLU A 54 2.10 7.82 28.81
C GLU A 54 2.14 9.15 29.56
N HIS A 55 2.93 10.10 29.04
CA HIS A 55 3.05 11.46 29.58
C HIS A 55 2.71 12.50 28.52
N TRP A 56 2.25 13.67 28.99
CA TRP A 56 1.89 14.80 28.15
C TRP A 56 2.93 15.92 28.23
N HIS A 57 3.37 16.42 27.07
CA HIS A 57 4.04 17.72 26.95
C HIS A 57 3.05 18.78 26.46
N GLY A 58 2.98 19.92 27.14
CA GLY A 58 2.27 21.08 26.61
C GLY A 58 2.91 21.62 25.33
N ASP A 59 2.22 22.59 24.69
CA ASP A 59 2.72 23.29 23.50
C ASP A 59 4.09 23.93 23.76
N SER A 60 5.11 23.25 23.24
CA SER A 60 6.43 23.68 22.80
C SER A 60 7.44 24.33 23.78
N GLN A 61 8.64 23.74 23.75
CA GLN A 61 9.95 24.35 24.01
C GLN A 61 10.40 24.62 25.45
N ASN A 62 9.75 24.08 26.48
CA ASN A 62 10.36 24.00 27.80
C ASN A 62 10.49 22.53 28.21
N GLN A 63 11.72 22.04 28.28
CA GLN A 63 12.06 20.70 28.78
C GLN A 63 11.70 20.65 30.27
N ASP A 64 10.45 20.36 30.59
CA ASP A 64 10.04 20.17 31.97
C ASP A 64 10.37 18.72 32.36
N CYS A 65 11.42 18.65 33.20
CA CYS A 65 12.26 17.51 33.60
C CYS A 65 13.36 17.18 32.60
N GLY A 66 14.56 17.69 32.87
CA GLY A 66 15.77 17.12 32.27
C GLY A 66 15.90 15.61 32.55
N ALA A 67 16.86 14.94 31.92
CA ALA A 67 17.15 13.52 32.14
C ALA A 67 17.20 13.19 33.66
N GLY A 68 16.16 12.56 34.21
CA GLY A 68 16.05 12.36 35.66
C GLY A 68 14.67 12.09 36.25
N GLY A 69 13.59 11.92 35.47
CA GLY A 69 12.33 11.42 36.00
C GLY A 69 12.50 10.01 36.59
N THR A 70 11.82 9.73 37.69
CA THR A 70 11.87 8.41 38.33
C THR A 70 10.49 7.82 38.62
N ILE A 71 10.40 6.50 38.61
CA ILE A 71 9.19 5.74 38.95
C ILE A 71 9.44 4.84 40.17
N ASN A 72 8.40 4.66 40.98
CA ASN A 72 8.34 3.65 42.04
C ASN A 72 7.34 2.54 41.66
N VAL A 73 7.77 1.28 41.68
CA VAL A 73 6.94 0.11 41.31
C VAL A 73 7.06 -0.97 42.37
N ALA A 74 5.95 -1.61 42.70
CA ALA A 74 5.88 -2.80 43.53
C ALA A 74 5.41 -4.00 42.71
N VAL A 75 6.11 -5.13 42.82
CA VAL A 75 5.80 -6.37 42.10
C VAL A 75 5.62 -7.50 43.10
N ALA A 76 4.45 -8.15 43.09
CA ALA A 76 4.15 -9.32 43.90
C ALA A 76 3.91 -10.55 43.02
N ILE A 77 4.46 -11.70 43.42
CA ILE A 77 4.26 -13.00 42.76
C ILE A 77 3.46 -13.91 43.68
N ASN A 78 2.49 -14.64 43.14
CA ASN A 78 1.74 -15.69 43.83
C ASN A 78 1.16 -15.25 45.19
N GLY A 79 0.75 -13.97 45.27
CA GLY A 79 0.23 -13.35 46.50
C GLY A 79 1.27 -13.17 47.62
N GLN A 80 2.56 -13.29 47.33
CA GLN A 80 3.65 -13.03 48.27
C GLN A 80 3.87 -11.53 48.50
N ALA A 81 4.71 -11.20 49.50
CA ALA A 81 5.06 -9.82 49.81
C ALA A 81 5.76 -9.16 48.60
N PRO A 82 5.33 -7.96 48.16
CA PRO A 82 5.88 -7.34 46.97
C PRO A 82 7.33 -6.90 47.16
N ALA A 83 8.16 -7.09 46.14
CA ALA A 83 9.43 -6.39 45.99
C ALA A 83 9.17 -4.96 45.51
N THR A 84 9.81 -3.96 46.12
CA THR A 84 9.63 -2.55 45.76
C THR A 84 10.89 -1.99 45.11
N TYR A 85 10.74 -1.46 43.90
CA TYR A 85 11.74 -0.77 43.11
C TYR A 85 11.48 0.73 43.23
N ASN A 86 12.43 1.48 43.79
CA ASN A 86 12.25 2.90 44.06
C ASN A 86 13.22 3.75 43.25
N ASN A 87 12.76 4.94 42.83
CA ASN A 87 13.52 5.94 42.09
C ASN A 87 14.19 5.38 40.83
N ILE A 88 13.49 4.54 40.07
CA ILE A 88 14.04 3.93 38.86
C ILE A 88 14.14 4.99 37.76
N PRO A 89 15.35 5.27 37.22
CA PRO A 89 15.55 6.33 36.24
C PRO A 89 14.82 6.08 34.93
N PHE A 90 14.37 7.16 34.29
CA PHE A 90 13.78 7.15 32.96
C PHE A 90 14.71 6.55 31.89
N VAL A 91 14.21 5.59 31.11
CA VAL A 91 14.83 5.07 29.88
C VAL A 91 14.06 5.63 28.67
N TYR A 92 14.79 5.96 27.59
CA TYR A 92 14.39 6.83 26.46
C TYR A 92 12.99 6.58 25.84
N ASN A 93 12.48 7.66 25.23
CA ASN A 93 11.07 8.06 25.07
C ASN A 93 10.50 7.73 23.68
N HIS A 94 9.44 6.92 23.59
CA HIS A 94 8.71 6.68 22.35
C HIS A 94 7.76 7.84 22.09
N ILE A 95 8.14 8.73 21.16
CA ILE A 95 7.42 9.96 20.86
C ILE A 95 6.30 9.69 19.85
N ASN A 96 5.10 10.17 20.14
CA ASN A 96 3.91 10.06 19.31
C ASN A 96 3.67 8.63 18.76
N THR A 97 3.95 7.63 19.60
CA THR A 97 3.86 6.21 19.26
C THR A 97 2.58 5.65 19.86
N THR A 98 1.69 5.08 19.03
CA THR A 98 0.48 4.43 19.55
C THR A 98 0.86 3.25 20.44
N VAL A 99 0.07 2.97 21.48
CA VAL A 99 0.40 1.92 22.47
C VAL A 99 0.69 0.56 21.84
N THR A 100 0.00 0.20 20.75
CA THR A 100 0.20 -1.05 20.01
C THR A 100 1.56 -1.18 19.33
N ASN A 101 2.24 -0.05 19.09
CA ASN A 101 3.51 0.01 18.37
C ASN A 101 4.70 0.20 19.32
N LEU A 102 4.46 0.17 20.63
CA LEU A 102 5.55 0.19 21.61
C LEU A 102 6.31 -1.14 21.55
N PRO A 103 7.62 -1.17 21.81
CA PRO A 103 8.39 -2.41 21.71
C PRO A 103 8.01 -3.36 22.86
N HIS A 104 7.53 -4.54 22.50
CA HIS A 104 7.08 -5.62 23.38
C HIS A 104 7.42 -6.98 22.75
N ASP A 105 7.29 -8.06 23.51
CA ASP A 105 7.29 -9.43 22.98
C ASP A 105 6.11 -9.62 22.00
N SER A 106 6.38 -9.92 20.74
CA SER A 106 5.36 -10.01 19.69
C SER A 106 4.32 -11.11 19.91
N ARG A 107 4.58 -12.05 20.81
CA ARG A 107 3.64 -13.13 21.17
C ARG A 107 2.54 -12.65 22.11
N LEU A 108 2.78 -11.57 22.87
CA LEU A 108 1.91 -11.18 24.00
C LEU A 108 1.49 -9.70 23.93
N PRO A 109 0.19 -9.39 23.93
CA PRO A 109 -0.28 -8.02 23.75
C PRO A 109 -0.03 -7.12 24.95
N ILE A 110 0.23 -5.83 24.69
CA ILE A 110 0.36 -4.79 25.73
C ILE A 110 -0.99 -4.57 26.44
N GLN A 111 -0.94 -4.58 27.78
CA GLN A 111 -2.12 -4.45 28.64
C GLN A 111 -2.21 -3.07 29.26
N ILE A 112 -3.33 -2.37 29.05
CA ILE A 112 -3.61 -1.09 29.71
C ILE A 112 -4.04 -1.36 31.16
N VAL A 113 -3.36 -0.70 32.09
CA VAL A 113 -3.61 -0.83 33.54
C VAL A 113 -4.55 0.25 34.06
N SER A 114 -4.34 1.50 33.64
CA SER A 114 -5.14 2.64 34.08
C SER A 114 -5.11 3.76 33.04
N THR A 115 -6.20 4.51 32.93
CA THR A 115 -6.37 5.62 31.97
C THR A 115 -7.12 6.76 32.63
N CYS A 116 -6.81 8.00 32.24
CA CYS A 116 -7.61 9.16 32.59
C CYS A 116 -8.44 9.69 31.41
N SER A 117 -9.41 10.55 31.70
CA SER A 117 -10.29 11.18 30.68
C SER A 117 -9.74 12.49 30.12
N ASP A 118 -8.60 12.97 30.60
CA ASP A 118 -7.99 14.19 30.10
C ASP A 118 -7.47 13.99 28.67
N ALA A 119 -7.38 15.08 27.91
CA ALA A 119 -7.11 15.02 26.48
C ALA A 119 -5.73 14.41 26.19
N ASN A 120 -5.72 13.15 25.75
CA ASN A 120 -4.59 12.51 25.08
C ASN A 120 -4.44 13.14 23.69
N VAL A 121 -3.56 14.13 23.57
CA VAL A 121 -3.25 14.80 22.29
C VAL A 121 -1.92 14.31 21.70
N TYR A 122 -1.08 13.63 22.50
CA TYR A 122 0.24 13.15 22.10
C TYR A 122 0.53 11.81 22.79
N ASN A 123 0.93 10.80 22.01
CA ASN A 123 1.25 9.45 22.51
C ASN A 123 2.73 9.33 22.88
N ASP A 124 3.20 10.03 23.92
CA ASP A 124 4.60 9.98 24.36
C ASP A 124 4.78 9.06 25.58
N TRP A 125 5.75 8.14 25.55
CA TRP A 125 5.85 7.06 26.54
C TRP A 125 7.21 6.96 27.24
N GLY A 126 7.18 6.84 28.57
CA GLY A 126 8.28 6.31 29.35
C GLY A 126 8.20 4.78 29.45
N VAL A 127 9.36 4.12 29.40
CA VAL A 127 9.48 2.66 29.42
C VAL A 127 10.47 2.22 30.50
N TRP A 128 10.13 1.18 31.25
CA TRP A 128 11.00 0.59 32.27
C TRP A 128 10.93 -0.93 32.25
N ASP A 129 12.09 -1.56 32.26
CA ASP A 129 12.23 -3.00 32.39
C ASP A 129 12.58 -3.38 33.83
N PHE A 130 11.88 -4.37 34.34
CA PHE A 130 12.10 -4.96 35.65
C PHE A 130 12.45 -6.42 35.47
N PRO A 131 13.55 -6.91 36.07
CA PRO A 131 13.91 -8.32 36.02
C PRO A 131 12.72 -9.20 36.39
N LEU A 132 12.54 -10.27 35.64
CA LEU A 132 11.54 -11.28 35.96
C LEU A 132 11.79 -11.77 37.39
N PRO A 133 10.82 -11.68 38.31
CA PRO A 133 11.10 -12.05 39.68
C PRO A 133 11.02 -13.57 39.86
N ASP A 134 11.91 -14.10 40.69
CA ASP A 134 12.14 -15.55 40.86
C ASP A 134 10.85 -16.33 41.18
N GLY A 135 10.64 -17.45 40.48
CA GLY A 135 9.56 -18.40 40.77
C GLY A 135 8.21 -18.11 40.12
N LEU A 136 8.12 -17.14 39.19
CA LEU A 136 6.94 -16.93 38.34
C LEU A 136 6.93 -17.88 37.13
N CYS A 137 8.10 -18.06 36.50
CA CYS A 137 8.32 -19.01 35.41
C CYS A 137 9.27 -20.11 35.89
N PRO A 138 9.05 -21.39 35.52
CA PRO A 138 8.04 -21.93 34.59
C PRO A 138 6.79 -22.55 35.26
N ALA A 139 6.68 -22.53 36.58
CA ALA A 139 5.54 -23.12 37.32
C ALA A 139 4.18 -22.45 37.01
N GLY A 140 4.19 -21.33 36.29
CA GLY A 140 3.08 -20.40 36.20
C GLY A 140 2.81 -19.73 37.55
N GLY A 141 1.98 -18.70 37.52
CA GLY A 141 1.65 -17.97 38.72
C GLY A 141 0.76 -16.79 38.49
N SER A 142 0.57 -15.98 39.53
CA SER A 142 -0.06 -14.68 39.41
C SER A 142 0.98 -13.61 39.64
N ILE A 143 1.04 -12.62 38.77
CA ILE A 143 1.79 -11.40 39.01
C ILE A 143 0.83 -10.24 39.28
N GLN A 144 1.16 -9.47 40.31
CA GLN A 144 0.54 -8.18 40.56
C GLN A 144 1.61 -7.10 40.44
N VAL A 145 1.43 -6.19 39.49
CA VAL A 145 2.29 -5.01 39.36
C VAL A 145 1.51 -3.78 39.82
N THR A 146 2.10 -3.02 40.75
CA THR A 146 1.54 -1.78 41.29
C THR A 146 2.49 -0.62 41.07
N VAL A 147 2.09 0.34 40.25
CA VAL A 147 2.78 1.63 40.12
C VAL A 147 2.39 2.51 41.31
N LEU A 148 3.37 2.95 42.08
CA LEU A 148 3.17 3.66 43.35
C LEU A 148 3.07 5.19 43.15
N LYS A 149 2.46 5.88 44.13
CA LYS A 149 2.47 7.37 44.20
C LYS A 149 3.86 7.90 44.56
N GLY A 150 4.15 9.14 44.15
CA GLY A 150 5.38 9.86 44.53
C GLY A 150 6.49 9.83 43.47
N ASN A 151 6.12 9.72 42.19
CA ASN A 151 7.04 9.83 41.07
C ASN A 151 7.46 11.31 40.88
N ASP A 152 8.67 11.53 40.36
CA ASP A 152 9.22 12.89 40.22
C ASP A 152 8.53 13.68 39.08
N CYS A 153 8.99 14.91 38.84
CA CYS A 153 8.36 15.98 38.05
C CYS A 153 7.78 15.63 36.66
N THR A 154 8.10 14.46 36.10
CA THR A 154 7.62 13.96 34.80
C THR A 154 6.24 13.32 34.90
N PHE A 155 5.83 12.87 36.09
CA PHE A 155 4.56 12.17 36.34
C PHE A 155 3.82 12.74 37.56
N ASP A 156 3.80 14.06 37.71
CA ASP A 156 2.84 14.67 38.62
C ASP A 156 1.45 14.15 38.21
N GLU A 157 0.73 13.57 39.17
CA GLU A 157 -0.55 12.90 38.99
C GLU A 157 -1.52 13.89 38.31
N GLY A 158 -1.77 13.70 37.00
CA GLY A 158 -2.60 14.61 36.22
C GLY A 158 -4.06 14.61 36.68
N CYS A 159 -4.49 13.50 37.27
CA CYS A 159 -5.82 13.29 37.83
C CYS A 159 -5.73 12.43 39.10
N ASP A 160 -6.54 12.75 40.13
CA ASP A 160 -6.50 12.17 41.48
C ASP A 160 -6.61 10.62 41.58
N GLU A 161 -6.88 9.93 40.47
CA GLU A 161 -7.16 8.49 40.38
C GLU A 161 -6.15 7.70 39.52
N LEU A 162 -5.13 8.35 38.92
CA LEU A 162 -4.17 7.62 38.08
C LEU A 162 -3.27 6.69 38.90
N TYR A 163 -2.85 7.12 40.09
CA TYR A 163 -1.98 6.34 40.97
C TYR A 163 -2.64 6.09 42.33
N PRO A 164 -2.31 4.98 43.03
CA PRO A 164 -1.56 3.85 42.51
C PRO A 164 -2.38 3.09 41.45
N ALA A 165 -1.71 2.66 40.38
CA ALA A 165 -2.31 1.83 39.34
C ALA A 165 -1.84 0.39 39.56
N SER A 166 -2.77 -0.57 39.57
CA SER A 166 -2.44 -1.99 39.77
C SER A 166 -3.06 -2.87 38.70
N THR A 167 -2.31 -3.85 38.24
CA THR A 167 -2.79 -4.93 37.36
C THR A 167 -2.53 -6.27 38.01
N ASP A 168 -3.47 -7.19 37.83
CA ASP A 168 -3.35 -8.59 38.22
C ASP A 168 -3.39 -9.43 36.95
N THR A 169 -2.43 -10.32 36.79
CA THR A 169 -2.38 -11.21 35.63
C THR A 169 -1.96 -12.61 36.06
N VAL A 170 -2.65 -13.60 35.50
CA VAL A 170 -2.27 -15.01 35.63
C VAL A 170 -1.32 -15.30 34.47
N ILE A 171 -0.10 -15.70 34.79
CA ILE A 171 0.90 -16.19 33.86
C ILE A 171 0.79 -17.71 33.86
N VAL A 172 0.42 -18.30 32.74
CA VAL A 172 0.52 -19.75 32.56
C VAL A 172 1.91 -20.12 32.04
N PRO A 173 2.36 -21.38 32.18
CA PRO A 173 3.68 -21.80 31.68
C PRO A 173 3.92 -21.46 30.19
N ALA A 174 2.88 -21.50 29.34
CA ALA A 174 2.97 -21.09 27.93
C ALA A 174 3.15 -19.58 27.72
N ASP A 175 2.87 -18.74 28.73
CA ASP A 175 3.12 -17.29 28.69
C ASP A 175 4.54 -16.96 29.17
N CYS A 176 5.30 -17.97 29.62
CA CYS A 176 6.67 -17.77 30.05
C CYS A 176 7.59 -17.69 28.83
N PRO A 177 8.56 -16.77 28.83
CA PRO A 177 9.60 -16.75 27.81
C PRO A 177 10.39 -18.05 27.90
N CYS A 178 10.48 -18.78 26.80
CA CYS A 178 11.42 -19.88 26.60
C CYS A 178 12.61 -19.33 25.80
N GLY A 179 13.85 -19.53 26.26
CA GLY A 179 15.02 -19.10 25.52
C GLY A 179 16.33 -19.18 26.31
N PRO A 180 17.48 -19.06 25.61
CA PRO A 180 18.79 -19.21 26.22
C PRO A 180 19.14 -18.10 27.22
N GLY A 181 19.73 -18.49 28.36
CA GLY A 181 20.18 -17.55 29.40
C GLY A 181 19.25 -17.39 30.60
N LEU A 182 18.15 -18.15 30.65
CA LEU A 182 17.29 -18.23 31.83
C LEU A 182 18.00 -18.97 32.98
N PRO A 183 17.78 -18.58 34.25
CA PRO A 183 18.33 -19.29 35.39
C PRO A 183 17.65 -20.68 35.53
N GLY A 184 18.43 -21.75 35.35
CA GLY A 184 17.94 -23.13 35.42
C GLY A 184 19.06 -24.17 35.32
N THR A 185 18.69 -25.45 35.29
CA THR A 185 19.60 -26.54 34.89
C THR A 185 19.52 -26.65 33.36
N ASP A 186 20.68 -26.65 32.73
CA ASP A 186 20.91 -26.89 31.29
C ASP A 186 21.97 -28.00 31.27
N ALA A 187 21.53 -29.24 31.12
CA ALA A 187 22.38 -30.41 31.36
C ALA A 187 23.14 -30.88 30.12
N ASP A 188 22.66 -30.59 28.90
CA ASP A 188 23.36 -30.88 27.65
C ASP A 188 24.11 -29.68 27.05
N GLY A 189 23.83 -28.46 27.52
CA GLY A 189 24.56 -27.25 27.17
C GLY A 189 24.11 -26.59 25.87
N ASP A 190 22.90 -26.86 25.39
CA ASP A 190 22.34 -26.22 24.18
C ASP A 190 21.79 -24.80 24.42
N GLY A 191 21.70 -24.42 25.70
CA GLY A 191 21.25 -23.11 26.16
C GLY A 191 19.81 -23.08 26.64
N TRP A 192 19.02 -24.12 26.37
CA TRP A 192 17.69 -24.32 26.94
C TRP A 192 17.80 -24.98 28.31
N ILE A 193 16.78 -24.84 29.14
CA ILE A 193 16.77 -25.37 30.51
C ILE A 193 15.76 -26.51 30.62
N GLU A 194 15.95 -27.44 31.56
CA GLU A 194 15.14 -28.65 31.82
C GLU A 194 13.60 -28.46 31.70
N ASP A 195 13.10 -27.28 32.02
CA ASP A 195 11.66 -26.98 32.02
C ASP A 195 11.11 -26.51 30.65
N CYS A 196 11.99 -26.13 29.72
CA CYS A 196 11.66 -25.71 28.34
C CYS A 196 12.26 -26.63 27.28
N ASP A 197 13.16 -27.51 27.69
CA ASP A 197 13.79 -28.54 26.88
C ASP A 197 13.10 -29.89 27.15
N CYS A 198 12.46 -30.46 26.13
CA CYS A 198 11.75 -31.71 26.25
C CYS A 198 12.68 -32.94 26.39
N ASP A 199 13.98 -32.80 26.10
CA ASP A 199 15.04 -33.74 26.45
C ASP A 199 16.37 -33.02 26.79
N ASP A 200 16.47 -32.50 28.03
CA ASP A 200 17.65 -31.88 28.66
C ASP A 200 18.86 -32.82 28.83
N THR A 201 18.92 -33.89 28.03
CA THR A 201 20.07 -34.78 27.91
C THR A 201 20.60 -34.89 26.48
N ASP A 202 19.93 -34.28 25.51
CA ASP A 202 20.29 -34.27 24.09
C ASP A 202 20.20 -32.85 23.52
N SER A 203 21.37 -32.23 23.32
CA SER A 203 21.51 -30.87 22.79
C SER A 203 20.95 -30.66 21.36
N ASN A 204 20.39 -31.69 20.74
CA ASN A 204 19.69 -31.63 19.45
C ASN A 204 18.16 -31.70 19.61
N VAL A 205 17.65 -31.67 20.84
CA VAL A 205 16.23 -31.66 21.15
C VAL A 205 15.98 -30.40 21.96
N ASN A 206 15.37 -29.38 21.37
CA ASN A 206 15.00 -28.15 22.04
C ASN A 206 14.11 -27.26 21.16
N PRO A 207 13.40 -26.26 21.72
CA PRO A 207 12.49 -25.38 20.98
C PRO A 207 13.02 -24.58 19.79
N ALA A 208 14.32 -24.65 19.45
CA ALA A 208 14.89 -24.03 18.26
C ALA A 208 15.42 -25.03 17.23
N MET A 209 15.23 -26.32 17.46
CA MET A 209 15.55 -27.36 16.48
C MET A 209 14.47 -27.45 15.43
N SER A 210 14.71 -28.29 14.43
CA SER A 210 13.70 -28.69 13.45
C SER A 210 13.59 -30.20 13.52
N GLU A 211 12.40 -30.74 13.28
CA GLU A 211 12.12 -32.17 13.30
C GLU A 211 13.10 -33.00 12.44
N VAL A 212 13.69 -34.03 13.05
CA VAL A 212 14.55 -35.00 12.36
C VAL A 212 13.72 -36.24 12.01
N CYS A 213 13.14 -36.20 10.82
CA CYS A 213 12.19 -37.20 10.34
C CYS A 213 12.56 -38.68 10.57
N GLY A 214 11.65 -39.38 11.22
CA GLY A 214 11.65 -40.82 11.44
C GLY A 214 12.51 -41.28 12.63
N ASN A 215 12.89 -40.36 13.52
CA ASN A 215 13.63 -40.68 14.74
C ASN A 215 12.67 -41.01 15.92
N GLY A 216 11.39 -40.63 15.83
CA GLY A 216 10.39 -40.83 16.88
C GLY A 216 10.58 -39.93 18.10
N ILE A 217 11.26 -38.80 17.94
CA ILE A 217 11.55 -37.78 18.94
C ILE A 217 10.79 -36.50 18.51
N ASP A 218 10.38 -35.72 19.49
CA ASP A 218 9.88 -34.36 19.33
C ASP A 218 11.13 -33.48 19.45
N ASP A 219 11.80 -33.21 18.33
CA ASP A 219 13.11 -32.54 18.30
C ASP A 219 12.96 -31.04 18.63
N ASP A 220 11.84 -30.41 18.26
CA ASP A 220 11.58 -28.99 18.52
C ASP A 220 10.64 -28.71 19.70
N CYS A 221 10.27 -29.73 20.47
CA CYS A 221 9.52 -29.62 21.71
C CYS A 221 8.16 -28.91 21.57
N ASP A 222 7.54 -28.94 20.39
CA ASP A 222 6.22 -28.38 20.13
C ASP A 222 5.07 -29.30 20.59
N GLY A 223 5.39 -30.56 20.92
CA GLY A 223 4.47 -31.59 21.38
C GLY A 223 3.95 -32.52 20.27
N VAL A 224 4.44 -32.38 19.05
CA VAL A 224 4.24 -33.23 17.89
C VAL A 224 5.51 -34.07 17.67
N ILE A 225 5.39 -35.23 17.02
CA ILE A 225 6.54 -36.11 16.76
C ILE A 225 6.56 -36.40 15.26
N ASP A 226 7.67 -36.10 14.60
CA ASP A 226 7.97 -36.40 13.19
C ASP A 226 6.91 -35.86 12.18
N THR A 227 6.06 -34.89 12.55
CA THR A 227 4.95 -34.43 11.70
C THR A 227 4.58 -32.95 11.92
N ASP A 228 5.56 -32.07 12.01
CA ASP A 228 5.26 -30.63 12.04
C ASP A 228 4.72 -30.18 10.68
N ASP A 229 3.61 -29.44 10.68
CA ASP A 229 2.83 -28.96 9.52
C ASP A 229 2.64 -27.46 9.76
N ASP A 230 3.73 -26.73 9.56
CA ASP A 230 3.95 -25.36 10.01
C ASP A 230 2.98 -24.37 9.35
N ASP A 231 2.62 -24.64 8.09
CA ASP A 231 1.70 -23.82 7.31
C ASP A 231 0.24 -24.31 7.29
N GLY A 232 -0.01 -25.54 7.77
CA GLY A 232 -1.33 -26.11 7.98
C GLY A 232 -2.03 -26.59 6.71
N ASP A 233 -1.30 -26.93 5.65
CA ASP A 233 -1.87 -27.55 4.44
C ASP A 233 -2.20 -29.04 4.60
N GLY A 234 -1.72 -29.66 5.69
CA GLY A 234 -1.95 -31.05 6.04
C GLY A 234 -0.82 -32.00 5.64
N VAL A 235 0.30 -31.49 5.13
CA VAL A 235 1.49 -32.24 4.75
C VAL A 235 2.73 -31.60 5.38
N GLY A 236 3.18 -32.13 6.51
CA GLY A 236 4.43 -31.66 7.11
C GLY A 236 5.70 -31.95 6.31
N ALA A 237 6.81 -31.27 6.63
CA ALA A 237 8.15 -31.48 6.03
C ALA A 237 8.55 -32.96 5.94
N CYS A 238 8.29 -33.74 6.99
CA CYS A 238 8.63 -35.16 7.04
C CYS A 238 7.76 -36.07 6.16
N ASN A 239 6.64 -35.55 5.65
CA ASN A 239 5.74 -36.24 4.74
C ASN A 239 5.96 -35.87 3.27
N GLY A 240 7.01 -35.10 2.98
CA GLY A 240 7.45 -34.79 1.62
C GLY A 240 7.17 -33.37 1.18
N ASP A 241 6.71 -32.50 2.08
CA ASP A 241 6.64 -31.07 1.81
C ASP A 241 8.05 -30.49 1.59
N CYS A 242 8.19 -29.78 0.48
CA CYS A 242 9.41 -29.14 0.05
C CYS A 242 9.55 -27.68 0.51
N ASP A 243 8.49 -27.05 1.04
CA ASP A 243 8.48 -25.75 1.70
C ASP A 243 7.36 -25.66 2.77
N ASP A 244 7.60 -26.26 3.93
CA ASP A 244 6.69 -26.39 5.09
C ASP A 244 6.21 -25.05 5.72
N ASN A 245 6.67 -23.92 5.18
CA ASN A 245 6.23 -22.58 5.58
C ASN A 245 5.26 -21.96 4.57
N ASN A 246 4.90 -22.69 3.52
CA ASN A 246 4.12 -22.20 2.40
C ASN A 246 3.01 -23.18 1.99
N PRO A 247 1.74 -22.91 2.38
CA PRO A 247 0.64 -23.88 2.28
C PRO A 247 0.13 -24.11 0.85
N THR A 248 0.85 -23.58 -0.14
CA THR A 248 0.64 -23.83 -1.57
C THR A 248 1.71 -24.75 -2.16
N VAL A 249 2.69 -25.20 -1.38
CA VAL A 249 3.79 -26.04 -1.83
C VAL A 249 3.71 -27.35 -1.05
N TYR A 250 3.22 -28.41 -1.68
CA TYR A 250 3.12 -29.74 -1.07
C TYR A 250 2.98 -30.82 -2.13
N PRO A 251 3.37 -32.08 -1.82
CA PRO A 251 3.23 -33.22 -2.72
C PRO A 251 1.85 -33.33 -3.42
N GLY A 252 1.84 -33.06 -4.72
CA GLY A 252 0.65 -33.13 -5.56
C GLY A 252 -0.29 -31.91 -5.47
N ALA A 253 0.19 -30.77 -4.97
CA ALA A 253 -0.49 -29.48 -5.12
C ALA A 253 -0.68 -29.13 -6.60
N PRO A 254 -1.66 -28.27 -6.94
CA PRO A 254 -1.70 -27.66 -8.27
C PRO A 254 -0.56 -26.65 -8.42
N GLU A 255 0.15 -26.72 -9.55
CA GLU A 255 1.12 -25.71 -9.95
C GLU A 255 0.47 -24.33 -10.12
N LEU A 256 1.14 -23.31 -9.58
CA LEU A 256 0.72 -21.91 -9.61
C LEU A 256 1.71 -21.12 -10.43
N CYS A 257 1.25 -20.03 -11.05
CA CYS A 257 2.13 -19.10 -11.77
C CYS A 257 2.99 -18.24 -10.83
N ASP A 258 3.85 -18.86 -10.01
CA ASP A 258 4.72 -18.19 -9.04
C ASP A 258 6.18 -18.65 -9.12
N ALA A 259 6.51 -19.51 -10.08
CA ALA A 259 7.84 -20.06 -10.34
C ALA A 259 8.39 -20.87 -9.16
N LEU A 260 7.51 -21.44 -8.36
CA LEU A 260 7.81 -22.46 -7.36
C LEU A 260 7.51 -23.85 -7.94
N ASP A 261 8.06 -24.87 -7.30
CA ASP A 261 7.71 -26.27 -7.54
C ASP A 261 6.61 -26.59 -6.52
N ASN A 262 5.36 -26.23 -6.83
CA ASN A 262 4.27 -26.32 -5.85
C ASN A 262 3.95 -27.79 -5.54
N ASP A 263 4.14 -28.70 -6.49
CA ASP A 263 3.74 -30.09 -6.32
C ASP A 263 4.86 -31.02 -5.80
N CYS A 264 6.05 -30.45 -5.56
CA CYS A 264 7.26 -31.08 -5.05
C CYS A 264 7.76 -32.28 -5.90
N ASP A 265 7.47 -32.32 -7.20
CA ASP A 265 7.95 -33.37 -8.11
C ASP A 265 9.37 -33.13 -8.65
N GLY A 266 9.94 -31.95 -8.37
CA GLY A 266 11.26 -31.52 -8.82
C GLY A 266 11.27 -30.80 -10.16
N VAL A 267 10.10 -30.45 -10.71
CA VAL A 267 9.94 -29.83 -12.02
C VAL A 267 9.00 -28.63 -11.94
N ILE A 268 9.59 -27.42 -12.01
CA ILE A 268 8.80 -26.22 -12.31
C ILE A 268 8.27 -26.35 -13.76
N PRO A 269 6.95 -26.17 -14.00
CA PRO A 269 6.36 -26.20 -15.33
C PRO A 269 7.04 -25.24 -16.31
N ALA A 270 7.09 -25.63 -17.58
CA ALA A 270 7.80 -24.84 -18.60
C ALA A 270 7.12 -23.50 -18.87
N ASP A 271 5.79 -23.44 -18.72
CA ASP A 271 4.93 -22.27 -18.84
C ASP A 271 5.06 -21.29 -17.66
N GLU A 272 5.80 -21.63 -16.60
CA GLU A 272 6.14 -20.70 -15.52
C GLU A 272 7.51 -20.03 -15.70
N VAL A 273 8.22 -20.39 -16.77
CA VAL A 273 9.52 -19.84 -17.09
C VAL A 273 9.37 -18.80 -18.20
N ASP A 274 9.60 -17.54 -17.84
CA ASP A 274 9.77 -16.43 -18.79
C ASP A 274 11.01 -16.69 -19.68
N ALA A 275 10.80 -17.29 -20.85
CA ALA A 275 11.88 -17.81 -21.68
C ALA A 275 12.50 -16.75 -22.61
N ASP A 276 11.78 -15.68 -22.95
CA ASP A 276 12.27 -14.57 -23.76
C ASP A 276 12.63 -13.30 -22.96
N GLY A 277 12.22 -13.22 -21.70
CA GLY A 277 12.59 -12.18 -20.74
C GLY A 277 11.71 -10.93 -20.76
N ASP A 278 10.45 -11.03 -21.17
CA ASP A 278 9.51 -9.90 -21.24
C ASP A 278 8.74 -9.63 -19.93
N GLY A 279 8.82 -10.57 -18.97
CA GLY A 279 8.18 -10.51 -17.66
C GLY A 279 6.83 -11.22 -17.57
N TYR A 280 6.39 -11.91 -18.62
CA TYR A 280 5.23 -12.79 -18.66
C TYR A 280 5.69 -14.25 -18.84
N ALA A 281 4.96 -15.18 -18.26
CA ALA A 281 5.26 -16.62 -18.38
C ALA A 281 3.97 -17.40 -18.65
N CYS A 282 3.08 -17.47 -17.67
CA CYS A 282 1.97 -18.44 -17.76
C CYS A 282 0.79 -17.99 -18.64
N ASP A 283 0.63 -16.67 -18.79
CA ASP A 283 -0.40 -16.09 -19.66
C ASP A 283 0.19 -15.70 -21.02
N ASP A 284 1.48 -15.98 -21.28
CA ASP A 284 2.13 -15.73 -22.56
C ASP A 284 1.70 -16.80 -23.58
N CYS A 285 1.31 -16.35 -24.77
CA CYS A 285 0.90 -17.21 -25.87
C CYS A 285 2.06 -17.57 -26.83
N ASP A 286 3.24 -16.95 -26.68
CA ASP A 286 4.49 -17.31 -27.36
C ASP A 286 5.75 -16.94 -26.54
N ASP A 287 6.12 -17.79 -25.57
CA ASP A 287 7.32 -17.64 -24.69
C ASP A 287 8.69 -17.50 -25.41
N ASN A 288 8.73 -17.49 -26.74
CA ASN A 288 9.95 -17.29 -27.51
C ASN A 288 10.01 -15.90 -28.16
N ASN A 289 9.04 -15.03 -27.89
CA ASN A 289 8.87 -13.76 -28.55
C ASN A 289 8.39 -12.64 -27.60
N ALA A 290 9.34 -11.88 -27.07
CA ALA A 290 9.12 -10.79 -26.11
C ALA A 290 8.23 -9.61 -26.59
N ASP A 291 7.74 -9.65 -27.82
CA ASP A 291 6.76 -8.71 -28.38
C ASP A 291 5.33 -9.29 -28.37
N VAL A 292 5.12 -10.49 -27.83
CA VAL A 292 3.84 -11.20 -27.69
C VAL A 292 3.63 -11.50 -26.21
N TYR A 293 2.67 -10.81 -25.59
CA TYR A 293 2.33 -10.99 -24.17
C TYR A 293 0.96 -10.38 -23.86
N PRO A 294 0.29 -10.79 -22.76
CA PRO A 294 -0.99 -10.23 -22.37
C PRO A 294 -1.00 -8.69 -22.33
N LEU A 295 -1.96 -8.10 -23.06
CA LEU A 295 -2.13 -6.65 -23.19
C LEU A 295 -1.01 -5.92 -23.97
N ALA A 296 -0.16 -6.64 -24.71
CA ALA A 296 0.74 -5.99 -25.66
C ALA A 296 -0.07 -5.17 -26.68
N PRO A 297 0.49 -4.08 -27.24
CA PRO A 297 -0.15 -3.40 -28.35
C PRO A 297 -0.15 -4.28 -29.60
N GLU A 298 -1.32 -4.49 -30.17
CA GLU A 298 -1.49 -5.14 -31.47
C GLU A 298 -0.87 -4.31 -32.60
N ILE A 299 -0.11 -4.99 -33.46
CA ILE A 299 0.52 -4.42 -34.65
C ILE A 299 0.28 -5.34 -35.85
N CYS A 300 0.43 -4.82 -37.06
CA CYS A 300 0.14 -5.57 -38.29
C CYS A 300 1.28 -6.51 -38.69
N ASP A 301 1.58 -7.50 -37.86
CA ASP A 301 2.65 -8.47 -38.10
C ASP A 301 2.14 -9.92 -38.27
N GLY A 302 0.83 -10.14 -38.14
CA GLY A 302 0.19 -11.44 -38.27
C GLY A 302 0.25 -12.28 -37.00
N LEU A 303 0.61 -11.68 -35.86
CA LEU A 303 0.62 -12.29 -34.54
C LEU A 303 -0.59 -11.83 -33.73
N ASP A 304 -0.89 -12.59 -32.69
CA ASP A 304 -1.80 -12.20 -31.61
C ASP A 304 -0.88 -11.68 -30.51
N ASN A 305 -0.47 -10.43 -30.62
CA ASN A 305 0.51 -9.83 -29.72
C ASN A 305 -0.06 -9.75 -28.30
N ASP A 306 -1.35 -9.49 -28.14
CA ASP A 306 -1.98 -9.24 -26.85
C ASP A 306 -2.60 -10.48 -26.18
N CYS A 307 -2.50 -11.63 -26.85
CA CYS A 307 -2.99 -12.94 -26.44
C CYS A 307 -4.51 -12.97 -26.15
N ASP A 308 -5.31 -12.10 -26.78
CA ASP A 308 -6.77 -12.06 -26.60
C ASP A 308 -7.52 -13.09 -27.49
N GLY A 309 -6.80 -13.76 -28.38
CA GLY A 309 -7.32 -14.73 -29.35
C GLY A 309 -7.67 -14.13 -30.72
N SER A 310 -7.37 -12.84 -30.94
CA SER A 310 -7.69 -12.09 -32.15
C SER A 310 -6.42 -11.50 -32.77
N VAL A 311 -5.99 -12.09 -33.88
CA VAL A 311 -4.81 -11.63 -34.64
C VAL A 311 -5.07 -10.25 -35.28
N ASP A 312 -4.10 -9.33 -35.13
CA ASP A 312 -4.04 -8.00 -35.75
C ASP A 312 -5.35 -7.18 -35.54
N ASN A 313 -5.94 -7.24 -34.34
CA ASN A 313 -7.28 -6.68 -34.06
C ASN A 313 -7.32 -5.13 -33.91
N VAL A 314 -6.40 -4.45 -34.58
CA VAL A 314 -6.25 -2.99 -34.51
C VAL A 314 -7.54 -2.26 -34.92
N GLY A 315 -7.79 -1.12 -34.29
CA GLY A 315 -9.00 -0.34 -34.52
C GLY A 315 -9.14 0.15 -35.97
N ASP A 316 -10.40 0.35 -36.37
CA ASP A 316 -10.84 1.04 -37.59
C ASP A 316 -10.94 2.54 -37.25
N GLY A 317 -9.99 3.32 -37.75
CA GLY A 317 -9.77 4.72 -37.38
C GLY A 317 -10.84 5.68 -37.90
N ASP A 318 -11.45 5.38 -39.04
CA ASP A 318 -12.37 6.26 -39.75
C ASP A 318 -13.82 5.73 -39.86
N GLY A 319 -14.04 4.46 -39.53
CA GLY A 319 -15.33 3.81 -39.40
C GLY A 319 -15.87 3.18 -40.69
N ASP A 320 -15.02 2.88 -41.68
CA ASP A 320 -15.42 2.26 -42.94
C ASP A 320 -15.67 0.72 -42.84
N GLY A 321 -15.20 0.11 -41.75
CA GLY A 321 -15.28 -1.32 -41.46
C GLY A 321 -14.03 -2.13 -41.83
N VAL A 322 -12.94 -1.48 -42.20
CA VAL A 322 -11.61 -2.06 -42.46
C VAL A 322 -10.66 -1.59 -41.36
N ALA A 323 -9.90 -2.53 -40.80
CA ALA A 323 -8.91 -2.19 -39.78
C ALA A 323 -7.67 -1.56 -40.44
N PHE A 324 -6.98 -0.65 -39.74
CA PHE A 324 -5.73 -0.01 -40.15
C PHE A 324 -4.74 -0.94 -40.90
N CYS A 325 -4.62 -2.20 -40.50
CA CYS A 325 -3.71 -3.16 -41.14
C CYS A 325 -4.04 -3.49 -42.61
N ASN A 326 -5.28 -3.30 -43.01
CA ASN A 326 -5.74 -3.54 -44.37
C ASN A 326 -6.18 -2.25 -45.06
N ASP A 327 -6.09 -1.11 -44.38
CA ASP A 327 -6.49 0.19 -44.91
C ASP A 327 -5.26 0.99 -45.37
N CYS A 328 -5.29 1.53 -46.60
CA CYS A 328 -4.20 2.36 -47.09
C CYS A 328 -4.25 3.82 -46.59
N ASP A 329 -5.39 4.29 -46.05
CA ASP A 329 -5.54 5.54 -45.31
C ASP A 329 -6.65 5.44 -44.24
N ASP A 330 -6.33 4.87 -43.08
CA ASP A 330 -7.18 4.71 -41.88
C ASP A 330 -7.67 6.03 -41.23
N SER A 331 -7.51 7.15 -41.94
CA SER A 331 -8.05 8.46 -41.56
C SER A 331 -9.12 8.97 -42.51
N ASP A 332 -9.40 8.25 -43.60
CA ASP A 332 -10.37 8.60 -44.64
C ASP A 332 -11.29 7.42 -44.99
N PRO A 333 -12.57 7.44 -44.58
CA PRO A 333 -13.48 6.31 -44.77
C PRO A 333 -13.94 6.13 -46.23
N THR A 334 -13.35 6.87 -47.17
CA THR A 334 -13.52 6.70 -48.61
C THR A 334 -12.35 6.00 -49.28
N VAL A 335 -11.29 5.69 -48.53
CA VAL A 335 -10.09 5.03 -49.01
C VAL A 335 -9.96 3.70 -48.29
N TYR A 336 -10.28 2.59 -48.97
CA TYR A 336 -10.21 1.25 -48.40
C TYR A 336 -10.22 0.17 -49.49
N PRO A 337 -9.73 -1.05 -49.23
CA PRO A 337 -9.68 -2.11 -50.23
C PRO A 337 -11.01 -2.39 -50.94
N GLY A 338 -11.05 -2.12 -52.24
CA GLY A 338 -12.23 -2.31 -53.08
C GLY A 338 -13.31 -1.23 -52.96
N ALA A 339 -12.99 -0.06 -52.39
CA ALA A 339 -13.83 1.11 -52.47
C ALA A 339 -14.11 1.51 -53.93
N PRO A 340 -15.21 2.23 -54.22
CA PRO A 340 -15.38 2.86 -55.52
C PRO A 340 -14.40 4.03 -55.67
N GLU A 341 -13.65 4.01 -56.75
CA GLU A 341 -12.80 5.12 -57.18
C GLU A 341 -13.58 6.43 -57.35
N LEU A 342 -13.08 7.47 -56.69
CA LEU A 342 -13.61 8.83 -56.70
C LEU A 342 -12.66 9.75 -57.45
N CYS A 343 -13.21 10.66 -58.24
CA CYS A 343 -12.46 11.64 -59.02
C CYS A 343 -11.85 12.76 -58.13
N ASP A 344 -10.96 12.38 -57.21
CA ASP A 344 -10.28 13.23 -56.24
C ASP A 344 -8.75 13.05 -56.23
N GLY A 345 -8.24 12.11 -57.03
CA GLY A 345 -6.80 11.87 -57.20
C GLY A 345 -6.18 11.05 -56.07
N LEU A 346 -6.99 10.31 -55.31
CA LEU A 346 -6.56 9.31 -54.35
C LEU A 346 -6.74 7.90 -54.95
N ASP A 347 -5.96 6.95 -54.46
CA ASP A 347 -6.16 5.51 -54.72
C ASP A 347 -7.21 5.02 -53.72
N ASN A 348 -8.50 5.20 -54.04
CA ASN A 348 -9.57 4.91 -53.08
C ASN A 348 -9.67 3.41 -52.81
N ASP A 349 -9.40 2.54 -53.78
CA ASP A 349 -9.57 1.10 -53.66
C ASP A 349 -8.33 0.33 -53.18
N CYS A 350 -7.24 1.05 -52.90
CA CYS A 350 -5.96 0.56 -52.41
C CYS A 350 -5.30 -0.50 -53.30
N ASP A 351 -5.60 -0.54 -54.60
CA ASP A 351 -4.99 -1.52 -55.53
C ASP A 351 -3.60 -1.11 -56.04
N GLY A 352 -3.16 0.11 -55.68
CA GLY A 352 -1.88 0.68 -56.05
C GLY A 352 -1.89 1.33 -57.44
N THR A 353 -3.06 1.57 -58.02
CA THR A 353 -3.22 2.24 -59.31
C THR A 353 -4.34 3.28 -59.31
N ASP A 354 -3.96 4.55 -59.47
CA ASP A 354 -4.93 5.61 -59.72
C ASP A 354 -5.76 5.30 -60.99
N PRO A 355 -7.06 5.60 -61.01
CA PRO A 355 -7.91 5.42 -62.18
C PRO A 355 -7.36 6.18 -63.37
N THR A 356 -7.33 5.54 -64.54
CA THR A 356 -6.70 6.16 -65.73
C THR A 356 -7.37 7.48 -66.14
N ASN A 357 -8.67 7.66 -65.84
CA ASN A 357 -9.44 8.87 -66.12
C ASN A 357 -9.25 10.00 -65.09
N GLU A 358 -8.50 9.78 -64.00
CA GLU A 358 -8.12 10.80 -63.03
C GLU A 358 -6.78 11.47 -63.35
N LEU A 359 -6.01 10.82 -64.21
CA LEU A 359 -4.71 11.30 -64.67
C LEU A 359 -4.71 11.71 -66.15
N ASP A 360 -5.81 11.45 -66.87
CA ASP A 360 -6.00 11.87 -68.25
C ASP A 360 -6.55 13.29 -68.30
N ASP A 361 -5.94 14.12 -69.13
CA ASP A 361 -6.32 15.51 -69.46
C ASP A 361 -6.25 15.55 -70.99
N GLY A 362 -7.29 15.01 -71.62
CA GLY A 362 -7.27 14.59 -73.01
C GLY A 362 -7.10 15.77 -73.98
N ASP A 363 -7.53 16.95 -73.58
CA ASP A 363 -7.45 18.19 -74.36
C ASP A 363 -6.48 19.25 -73.81
N GLY A 364 -5.98 19.09 -72.59
CA GLY A 364 -4.94 19.93 -72.00
C GLY A 364 -5.46 21.19 -71.30
N ASP A 365 -6.73 21.22 -70.88
CA ASP A 365 -7.34 22.36 -70.19
C ASP A 365 -7.04 22.41 -68.68
N GLY A 366 -6.52 21.29 -68.14
CA GLY A 366 -6.08 21.14 -66.76
C GLY A 366 -7.13 20.57 -65.80
N PHE A 367 -8.27 20.11 -66.31
CA PHE A 367 -9.20 19.21 -65.61
C PHE A 367 -8.88 17.76 -65.98
N ALA A 368 -9.23 16.83 -65.09
CA ALA A 368 -9.09 15.41 -65.39
C ALA A 368 -10.37 14.92 -66.08
N GLY A 369 -10.25 13.98 -67.02
CA GLY A 369 -11.38 13.51 -67.81
C GLY A 369 -12.55 12.94 -67.01
N CYS A 370 -12.34 12.50 -65.75
CA CYS A 370 -13.40 12.11 -64.83
C CYS A 370 -14.24 13.27 -64.28
N GLN A 371 -13.71 14.50 -64.32
CA GLN A 371 -14.37 15.74 -63.91
C GLN A 371 -15.22 16.31 -65.05
N GLU A 372 -14.95 15.88 -66.28
CA GLU A 372 -15.49 16.45 -67.49
C GLU A 372 -16.61 15.60 -68.09
N CYS A 373 -17.48 16.26 -68.84
CA CYS A 373 -18.54 15.63 -69.61
C CYS A 373 -18.11 15.36 -71.08
N ASP A 374 -17.02 15.99 -71.54
CA ASP A 374 -16.31 15.67 -72.80
C ASP A 374 -14.80 16.01 -72.72
N ASP A 375 -13.99 15.05 -72.26
CA ASP A 375 -12.50 15.09 -72.11
C ASP A 375 -11.71 15.20 -73.45
N ASN A 376 -12.34 15.69 -74.51
CA ASN A 376 -11.68 15.97 -75.79
C ASN A 376 -11.94 17.41 -76.27
N ASP A 377 -12.65 18.22 -75.50
CA ASP A 377 -13.01 19.59 -75.83
C ASP A 377 -12.62 20.56 -74.70
N PRO A 378 -11.53 21.34 -74.87
CA PRO A 378 -10.96 22.17 -73.79
C PRO A 378 -11.81 23.39 -73.42
N ASP A 379 -12.97 23.54 -74.07
CA ASP A 379 -13.99 24.52 -73.73
C ASP A 379 -15.13 23.90 -72.85
N VAL A 380 -15.09 22.59 -72.56
CA VAL A 380 -16.11 21.81 -71.82
C VAL A 380 -15.54 21.25 -70.51
N TYR A 381 -15.71 21.99 -69.41
CA TYR A 381 -15.15 21.64 -68.10
C TYR A 381 -15.97 22.20 -66.93
N PRO A 382 -15.84 21.65 -65.71
CA PRO A 382 -16.54 22.15 -64.54
C PRO A 382 -16.41 23.66 -64.32
N GLY A 383 -17.54 24.37 -64.41
CA GLY A 383 -17.61 25.81 -64.23
C GLY A 383 -17.17 26.64 -65.44
N ALA A 384 -17.08 26.04 -66.64
CA ALA A 384 -17.00 26.79 -67.89
C ALA A 384 -18.20 27.74 -68.04
N THR A 385 -18.08 28.71 -68.95
CA THR A 385 -19.20 29.61 -69.25
C THR A 385 -20.01 29.04 -70.39
N GLU A 386 -21.28 28.74 -70.13
CA GLU A 386 -22.22 28.28 -71.14
C GLU A 386 -22.24 29.16 -72.39
N VAL A 387 -22.21 28.48 -73.53
CA VAL A 387 -22.39 29.02 -74.86
C VAL A 387 -23.54 28.25 -75.47
N CYS A 388 -24.49 28.98 -76.04
CA CYS A 388 -25.62 28.48 -76.83
C CYS A 388 -25.16 27.64 -78.05
N ASN A 389 -24.75 26.39 -77.80
CA ASN A 389 -24.11 25.45 -78.73
C ASN A 389 -24.71 24.03 -78.64
N GLY A 390 -25.59 23.76 -77.67
CA GLY A 390 -26.21 22.45 -77.44
C GLY A 390 -25.34 21.45 -76.67
N VAL A 391 -24.24 21.91 -76.07
CA VAL A 391 -23.35 21.19 -75.17
C VAL A 391 -23.61 21.72 -73.74
N ASP A 392 -23.42 20.85 -72.75
CA ASP A 392 -23.35 21.25 -71.35
C ASP A 392 -21.90 21.66 -71.11
N ASP A 393 -21.55 22.93 -71.35
CA ASP A 393 -20.16 23.36 -71.34
C ASP A 393 -19.58 23.29 -69.92
N ASN A 394 -20.40 23.52 -68.90
CA ASN A 394 -19.97 23.58 -67.51
C ASN A 394 -20.14 22.28 -66.70
N CYS A 395 -20.69 21.24 -67.35
CA CYS A 395 -20.95 19.91 -66.83
C CYS A 395 -21.83 19.90 -65.55
N ASP A 396 -22.79 20.81 -65.43
CA ASP A 396 -23.74 20.85 -64.29
C ASP A 396 -24.99 19.96 -64.49
N GLY A 397 -25.09 19.31 -65.65
CA GLY A 397 -26.19 18.46 -66.05
C GLY A 397 -27.34 19.19 -66.74
N VAL A 398 -27.19 20.49 -67.03
CA VAL A 398 -28.14 21.31 -67.78
C VAL A 398 -27.46 21.88 -69.01
N VAL A 399 -28.10 21.72 -70.17
CA VAL A 399 -27.56 22.22 -71.44
C VAL A 399 -28.01 23.66 -71.68
N ASP A 400 -27.07 24.55 -72.02
CA ASP A 400 -27.28 25.95 -72.42
C ASP A 400 -28.09 26.78 -71.39
N GLU A 401 -27.86 26.65 -70.08
CA GLU A 401 -28.62 27.43 -69.11
C GLU A 401 -28.29 28.93 -69.15
N GLY A 402 -29.30 29.75 -68.85
CA GLY A 402 -29.19 31.21 -68.97
C GLY A 402 -29.47 31.77 -70.37
N PHE A 403 -29.70 30.92 -71.37
CA PHE A 403 -30.19 31.32 -72.69
C PHE A 403 -31.73 31.18 -72.80
N VAL A 404 -32.36 31.93 -73.71
CA VAL A 404 -33.82 31.98 -73.86
C VAL A 404 -34.23 31.25 -75.13
N ASP A 405 -35.03 30.18 -75.00
CA ASP A 405 -35.72 29.52 -76.12
C ASP A 405 -36.81 30.44 -76.70
N PHE A 406 -36.60 30.93 -77.92
CA PHE A 406 -37.50 31.86 -78.60
C PHE A 406 -38.58 31.18 -79.46
N ASP A 407 -38.44 29.91 -79.82
CA ASP A 407 -39.35 29.23 -80.74
C ASP A 407 -40.11 28.03 -80.12
N GLY A 408 -39.76 27.67 -78.89
CA GLY A 408 -40.49 26.73 -78.03
C GLY A 408 -40.24 25.27 -78.36
N ASP A 409 -39.12 24.95 -79.01
CA ASP A 409 -38.76 23.58 -79.37
C ASP A 409 -37.98 22.83 -78.27
N GLY A 410 -37.59 23.52 -77.20
CA GLY A 410 -36.89 22.96 -76.06
C GLY A 410 -35.36 23.10 -76.12
N HIS A 411 -34.82 23.80 -77.12
CA HIS A 411 -33.41 24.18 -77.21
C HIS A 411 -33.28 25.70 -77.32
N SER A 412 -32.32 26.27 -76.59
CA SER A 412 -31.97 27.68 -76.75
C SER A 412 -30.96 27.81 -77.89
N ALA A 413 -31.40 27.99 -79.15
CA ALA A 413 -30.59 28.51 -80.26
C ALA A 413 -31.43 29.01 -81.45
#